data_AF-A0A2W1FCE3-F1
#
_entry.id   AF-A0A2W1FCE3-F1
#
_cell.length_a   1.000
_cell.length_b   1.000
_cell.length_c   1.000
_cell.angle_alpha   90.00
_cell.angle_beta   90.00
_cell.angle_gamma   90.00
#
_symmetry.space_group_name_H-M   'P 1'
#
loop_
_entity.id
_entity.type
_entity.pdbx_description
1 polymer ?
#
loop_
_entity_poly.entity_id
_entity_poly.type
_entity_poly.pdbx_seq_one_letter_code
_entity_poly.pdbx_strand_id
1 'polypeptide(L)'
;MSCILDLPRELRDEIYRCYLAQDGGYVYNARTRKLRTADGLIDLAWMRTCKQVAQEMRPLLFEVNAVTFKTEWIDRETSERAERFGNELVSLHHQSASHLYNLRKSITNYMAYQATSAFPKSSIMLPAIRDPHPTGVQTDYHRHFEHHFRDLQNWRIWRQAPSTQRNFVKSLLLLKKPRRTWWDFWSPDQLLGQTDSRPDFTSQVEQIPDPWIIPGEGLVVFLEELNSTWSGVKTKTTGIRSRWASHIKHYFSAAALAIQFFGSIDRDLLSRIRHIIVDEAHASVAYPQCHVLGLIPILQKNPRLSIERRVDIWNTVTTGRHGEDHVSRFAYCTDEKLEKLAKDTEDAEDDEDDEDKAVITRDLISVSFSQWFEEAAALSSAGIPSDRFSLIFHQSPNTEAVLPIFETVVRDAAWQSALERALVVTPPKNPMSLPGTICWFSESFARVVRDIQQRKGFVHFDI
;
A
#
# COMPACT_ATOMS: atom_id res chain seq x y z
N MET A 1 -8.16 -45.81 37.14
CA MET A 1 -8.15 -44.42 36.63
C MET A 1 -7.48 -44.44 35.29
N SER A 2 -8.17 -44.08 34.20
CA SER A 2 -7.57 -44.03 32.85
C SER A 2 -6.72 -42.78 32.74
N CYS A 3 -5.46 -42.91 32.33
CA CYS A 3 -4.60 -41.77 32.01
C CYS A 3 -4.93 -41.26 30.60
N ILE A 4 -4.87 -39.94 30.38
CA ILE A 4 -5.02 -39.34 29.04
C ILE A 4 -4.04 -39.97 28.03
N LEU A 5 -2.84 -40.35 28.49
CA LEU A 5 -1.80 -40.96 27.67
C LEU A 5 -2.10 -42.41 27.26
N ASP A 6 -3.09 -43.05 27.90
CA ASP A 6 -3.55 -44.40 27.54
C ASP A 6 -4.48 -44.38 26.32
N LEU A 7 -5.04 -43.22 25.97
CA LEU A 7 -5.88 -43.05 24.78
C LEU A 7 -5.03 -43.11 23.50
N PRO A 8 -5.55 -43.62 22.37
CA PRO A 8 -4.92 -43.48 21.05
C PRO A 8 -4.60 -42.02 20.68
N ARG A 9 -3.56 -41.82 19.88
CA ARG A 9 -3.05 -40.49 19.50
C ARG A 9 -4.13 -39.62 18.86
N GLU A 10 -4.99 -40.22 18.04
CA GLU A 10 -6.06 -39.54 17.32
C GLU A 10 -7.10 -38.94 18.29
N LEU A 11 -7.48 -39.69 19.32
CA LEU A 11 -8.40 -39.20 20.36
C LEU A 11 -7.74 -38.14 21.24
N ARG A 12 -6.44 -38.28 21.54
CA ARG A 12 -5.69 -37.23 22.26
C ARG A 12 -5.67 -35.94 21.46
N ASP A 13 -5.40 -36.00 20.16
CA ASP A 13 -5.38 -34.83 19.29
C ASP A 13 -6.73 -34.13 19.26
N GLU A 14 -7.84 -34.87 19.23
CA GLU A 14 -9.16 -34.25 19.27
C GLU A 14 -9.43 -33.53 20.59
N ILE A 15 -9.03 -34.13 21.72
CA ILE A 15 -9.14 -33.46 23.03
C ILE A 15 -8.22 -32.22 23.08
N TYR A 16 -7.00 -32.32 22.54
CA TYR A 16 -6.08 -31.19 22.46
C TYR A 16 -6.64 -30.05 21.59
N ARG A 17 -7.29 -30.37 20.46
CA ARG A 17 -7.95 -29.35 19.62
C ARG A 17 -9.05 -28.62 20.39
N CYS A 18 -9.91 -29.36 21.09
CA CYS A 18 -10.96 -28.76 21.93
C CYS A 18 -10.40 -27.85 23.03
N TYR A 19 -9.28 -28.23 23.64
CA TYR A 19 -8.63 -27.41 24.68
C TYR A 19 -7.93 -26.17 24.09
N LEU A 20 -7.29 -26.32 22.93
CA LEU A 20 -6.52 -25.24 22.31
C LEU A 20 -7.35 -24.27 21.50
N ALA A 21 -8.54 -24.66 21.05
CA ALA A 21 -9.45 -23.78 20.32
C ALA A 21 -9.79 -22.56 21.18
N GLN A 22 -9.53 -21.37 20.65
CA GLN A 22 -9.85 -20.10 21.29
C GLN A 22 -10.83 -19.35 20.40
N ASP A 23 -11.88 -18.80 21.00
CA ASP A 23 -12.75 -17.89 20.28
C ASP A 23 -11.96 -16.63 19.87
N GLY A 24 -12.10 -16.21 18.62
CA GLY A 24 -11.27 -15.16 18.01
C GLY A 24 -9.79 -15.53 17.77
N GLY A 25 -9.34 -16.74 18.12
CA GLY A 25 -7.99 -17.25 17.86
C GLY A 25 -6.88 -16.52 18.64
N TYR A 26 -5.70 -16.40 18.01
CA TYR A 26 -4.57 -15.68 18.58
C TYR A 26 -4.43 -14.30 17.97
N VAL A 27 -4.06 -13.32 18.79
CA VAL A 27 -3.83 -11.93 18.38
C VAL A 27 -2.38 -11.57 18.69
N TYR A 28 -1.67 -11.06 17.68
CA TYR A 28 -0.33 -10.51 17.84
C TYR A 28 -0.41 -9.12 18.46
N ASN A 29 0.30 -8.92 19.57
CA ASN A 29 0.46 -7.62 20.20
C ASN A 29 1.79 -6.99 19.77
N ALA A 30 1.72 -5.89 19.02
CA ALA A 30 2.90 -5.28 18.41
C ALA A 30 3.87 -4.68 19.45
N ARG A 31 3.33 -4.18 20.58
CA ARG A 31 4.12 -3.58 21.66
C ARG A 31 4.96 -4.60 22.41
N THR A 32 4.39 -5.75 22.76
CA THR A 32 5.07 -6.81 23.52
C THR A 32 5.75 -7.84 22.62
N ARG A 33 5.46 -7.83 21.32
CA ARG A 33 5.90 -8.82 20.32
C ARG A 33 5.54 -10.26 20.71
N LYS A 34 4.35 -10.43 21.29
CA LYS A 34 3.84 -11.72 21.77
C LYS A 34 2.44 -11.99 21.23
N LEU A 35 2.13 -13.27 21.12
CA LEU A 35 0.77 -13.74 20.86
C LEU A 35 -0.01 -13.82 22.18
N ARG A 36 -1.27 -13.42 22.12
CA ARG A 36 -2.25 -13.51 23.18
C ARG A 36 -3.56 -14.08 22.62
N THR A 37 -4.48 -14.51 23.46
CA THR A 37 -5.86 -14.78 23.01
C THR A 37 -6.63 -13.47 22.89
N ALA A 38 -7.84 -13.50 22.35
CA ALA A 38 -8.73 -12.33 22.36
C ALA A 38 -8.99 -11.83 23.80
N ASP A 39 -9.16 -12.77 24.74
CA ASP A 39 -9.57 -12.47 26.12
C ASP A 39 -8.41 -12.38 27.13
N GLY A 40 -7.17 -12.73 26.75
CA GLY A 40 -6.06 -12.73 27.70
C GLY A 40 -4.84 -13.54 27.26
N LEU A 41 -4.20 -14.22 28.20
CA LEU A 41 -3.02 -15.04 27.93
C LEU A 41 -3.42 -16.40 27.36
N ILE A 42 -2.57 -16.96 26.48
CA ILE A 42 -2.74 -18.32 25.99
C ILE A 42 -2.56 -19.28 27.16
N ASP A 43 -3.59 -20.09 27.46
CA ASP A 43 -3.50 -21.11 28.49
C ASP A 43 -2.61 -22.27 28.01
N LEU A 44 -1.41 -22.33 28.59
CA LEU A 44 -0.42 -23.37 28.34
C LEU A 44 -0.26 -24.30 29.56
N ALA A 45 -1.18 -24.24 30.54
CA ALA A 45 -1.07 -25.01 31.77
C ALA A 45 -0.97 -26.51 31.47
N TRP A 46 -1.77 -27.02 30.53
CA TRP A 46 -1.72 -28.44 30.19
C TRP A 46 -0.42 -28.85 29.50
N MET A 47 0.11 -28.01 28.62
CA MET A 47 1.43 -28.25 28.01
C MET A 47 2.57 -28.25 29.04
N ARG A 48 2.38 -27.65 30.21
CA ARG A 48 3.39 -27.63 31.28
C ARG A 48 3.36 -28.86 32.18
N THR A 49 2.33 -29.72 32.10
CA THR A 49 2.22 -30.89 33.00
C THR A 49 3.13 -32.05 32.57
N CYS A 50 3.34 -32.25 31.26
CA CYS A 50 4.10 -33.39 30.74
C CYS A 50 4.79 -33.06 29.41
N LYS A 51 6.04 -33.52 29.24
CA LYS A 51 6.84 -33.30 28.01
C LYS A 51 6.18 -33.92 26.78
N GLN A 52 5.57 -35.10 26.92
CA GLN A 52 4.87 -35.76 25.81
C GLN A 52 3.69 -34.90 25.37
N VAL A 53 2.81 -34.51 26.30
CA VAL A 53 1.67 -33.60 26.02
C VAL A 53 2.15 -32.29 25.37
N ALA A 54 3.24 -31.70 25.87
CA ALA A 54 3.82 -30.50 25.29
C ALA A 54 4.25 -30.68 23.83
N GLN A 55 4.95 -31.77 23.52
CA GLN A 55 5.40 -32.08 22.15
C GLN A 55 4.22 -32.35 21.22
N GLU A 56 3.22 -33.04 21.75
CA GLU A 56 2.00 -33.45 21.07
C GLU A 56 1.05 -32.28 20.73
N MET A 57 0.94 -31.29 21.63
CA MET A 57 0.07 -30.11 21.49
C MET A 57 0.69 -28.95 20.72
N ARG A 58 2.02 -28.77 20.81
CA ARG A 58 2.74 -27.68 20.11
C ARG A 58 2.40 -27.52 18.62
N PRO A 59 2.29 -28.59 17.81
CA PRO A 59 1.84 -28.46 16.42
C PRO A 59 0.42 -27.91 16.25
N LEU A 60 -0.47 -28.24 17.18
CA LEU A 60 -1.91 -27.96 17.07
C LEU A 60 -2.26 -26.51 17.40
N LEU A 61 -1.43 -25.82 18.19
CA LEU A 61 -1.63 -24.41 18.58
C LEU A 61 -1.99 -23.52 17.37
N PHE A 62 -1.23 -23.66 16.28
CA PHE A 62 -1.35 -22.85 15.07
C PHE A 62 -2.16 -23.51 13.94
N GLU A 63 -2.53 -24.77 14.14
CA GLU A 63 -3.39 -25.49 13.20
C GLU A 63 -4.86 -25.19 13.48
N VAL A 64 -5.22 -25.06 14.75
CA VAL A 64 -6.60 -24.84 15.21
C VAL A 64 -6.97 -23.35 15.23
N ASN A 65 -6.01 -22.47 15.52
CA ASN A 65 -6.27 -21.05 15.69
C ASN A 65 -5.69 -20.20 14.57
N ALA A 66 -6.49 -19.27 14.07
CA ALA A 66 -6.02 -18.17 13.24
C ALA A 66 -5.07 -17.27 14.04
N VAL A 67 -4.05 -16.71 13.37
CA VAL A 67 -3.22 -15.65 13.95
C VAL A 67 -3.60 -14.31 13.34
N THR A 68 -4.13 -13.41 14.17
CA THR A 68 -4.60 -12.09 13.78
C THR A 68 -3.53 -11.04 14.05
N PHE A 69 -3.21 -10.26 13.03
CA PHE A 69 -2.40 -9.05 13.11
C PHE A 69 -3.32 -7.86 12.92
N LYS A 70 -3.21 -6.85 13.79
CA LYS A 70 -4.00 -5.63 13.70
C LYS A 70 -3.10 -4.43 13.53
N THR A 71 -3.55 -3.43 12.79
CA THR A 71 -2.95 -2.09 12.87
C THR A 71 -3.06 -1.58 14.30
N GLU A 72 -1.92 -1.41 14.98
CA GLU A 72 -1.87 -1.01 16.38
C GLU A 72 -0.99 0.22 16.53
N TRP A 73 -1.46 1.23 17.27
CA TRP A 73 -0.63 2.35 17.67
C TRP A 73 0.30 1.89 18.80
N ILE A 74 1.60 1.79 18.52
CA ILE A 74 2.58 1.25 19.47
C ILE A 74 2.93 2.30 20.53
N ASP A 75 3.53 3.40 20.10
CA ASP A 75 3.96 4.54 20.91
C ASP A 75 4.19 5.77 20.01
N ARG A 76 4.48 6.91 20.64
CA ARG A 76 4.69 8.18 19.94
C ARG A 76 5.91 8.18 19.04
N GLU A 77 7.04 7.64 19.50
CA GLU A 77 8.29 7.60 18.74
C GLU A 77 8.12 6.77 17.46
N THR A 78 7.47 5.61 17.57
CA THR A 78 7.17 4.74 16.45
C THR A 78 6.19 5.38 15.48
N SER A 79 5.21 6.14 15.96
CA SER A 79 4.30 6.92 15.13
C SER A 79 5.04 8.01 14.35
N GLU A 80 5.89 8.80 15.00
CA GLU A 80 6.70 9.84 14.33
C GLU A 80 7.64 9.21 13.29
N ARG A 81 8.21 8.04 13.59
CA ARG A 81 9.03 7.29 12.64
C ARG A 81 8.23 6.75 11.45
N ALA A 82 7.00 6.28 11.68
CA ALA A 82 6.11 5.82 10.62
C ALA A 82 5.76 6.96 9.65
N GLU A 83 5.43 8.14 10.20
CA GLU A 83 5.17 9.35 9.41
C GLU A 83 6.36 9.69 8.52
N ARG A 84 7.56 9.85 9.11
CA ARG A 84 8.78 10.19 8.39
C ARG A 84 9.08 9.17 7.30
N PHE A 85 9.03 7.88 7.62
CA PHE A 85 9.22 6.81 6.65
C PHE A 85 8.23 6.90 5.48
N GLY A 86 6.95 7.08 5.77
CA GLY A 86 5.92 7.22 4.74
C GLY A 86 6.17 8.42 3.82
N ASN A 87 6.50 9.57 4.39
CA ASN A 87 6.77 10.80 3.63
C ASN A 87 8.01 10.65 2.74
N GLU A 88 9.11 10.13 3.29
CA GLU A 88 10.35 9.95 2.51
C GLU A 88 10.16 8.92 1.41
N LEU A 89 9.48 7.80 1.66
CA LEU A 89 9.25 6.79 0.64
C LEU A 89 8.39 7.34 -0.52
N VAL A 90 7.33 8.09 -0.19
CA VAL A 90 6.49 8.76 -1.20
C VAL A 90 7.30 9.74 -2.03
N SER A 91 8.12 10.56 -1.36
CA SER A 91 8.98 11.53 -2.02
C SER A 91 9.98 10.84 -2.95
N LEU A 92 10.68 9.80 -2.50
CA LEU A 92 11.66 9.07 -3.30
C LEU A 92 11.03 8.39 -4.53
N HIS A 93 9.81 7.87 -4.44
CA HIS A 93 9.11 7.34 -5.61
C HIS A 93 8.70 8.44 -6.59
N HIS A 94 8.20 9.59 -6.12
CA HIS A 94 7.94 10.74 -6.98
C HIS A 94 9.21 11.24 -7.67
N GLN A 95 10.31 11.32 -6.93
CA GLN A 95 11.59 11.71 -7.50
C GLN A 95 12.08 10.66 -8.50
N SER A 96 11.93 9.36 -8.23
CA SER A 96 12.24 8.29 -9.20
C SER A 96 11.48 8.47 -10.53
N ALA A 97 10.20 8.85 -10.48
CA ALA A 97 9.41 9.17 -11.68
C ALA A 97 9.94 10.43 -12.41
N SER A 98 10.24 11.50 -11.68
CA SER A 98 10.87 12.73 -12.22
C SER A 98 12.17 12.43 -12.95
N HIS A 99 12.97 11.60 -12.32
CA HIS A 99 14.24 11.16 -12.80
C HIS A 99 14.13 10.31 -14.07
N LEU A 100 13.18 9.38 -14.12
CA LEU A 100 12.89 8.62 -15.33
C LEU A 100 12.46 9.55 -16.49
N TYR A 101 11.63 10.55 -16.20
CA TYR A 101 11.23 11.55 -17.20
C TYR A 101 12.45 12.27 -17.80
N ASN A 102 13.39 12.72 -16.96
CA ASN A 102 14.61 13.38 -17.40
C ASN A 102 15.51 12.44 -18.22
N LEU A 103 15.50 11.15 -17.91
CA LEU A 103 16.26 10.11 -18.62
C LEU A 103 15.61 9.60 -19.90
N ARG A 104 14.40 10.04 -20.25
CA ARG A 104 13.60 9.42 -21.32
C ARG A 104 14.31 9.25 -22.66
N LYS A 105 15.08 10.27 -23.09
CA LYS A 105 15.84 10.24 -24.37
C LYS A 105 16.97 9.22 -24.35
N SER A 106 17.37 8.77 -23.17
CA SER A 106 18.48 7.85 -22.92
C SER A 106 18.04 6.40 -22.72
N ILE A 107 16.73 6.11 -22.81
CA ILE A 107 16.17 4.76 -22.68
C ILE A 107 16.43 3.98 -23.97
N THR A 108 17.39 3.06 -23.95
CA THR A 108 17.73 2.23 -25.13
C THR A 108 16.66 1.16 -25.39
N ASN A 109 16.63 0.60 -26.60
CA ASN A 109 15.74 -0.52 -26.94
C ASN A 109 15.99 -1.75 -26.08
N TYR A 110 17.24 -1.98 -25.67
CA TYR A 110 17.58 -3.04 -24.73
C TYR A 110 16.95 -2.82 -23.35
N MET A 111 17.05 -1.59 -22.80
CA MET A 111 16.44 -1.27 -21.50
C MET A 111 14.92 -1.41 -21.54
N ALA A 112 14.29 -0.88 -22.58
CA ALA A 112 12.86 -1.01 -22.80
C ALA A 112 12.43 -2.48 -22.88
N TYR A 113 13.12 -3.28 -23.70
CA TYR A 113 12.84 -4.70 -23.86
C TYR A 113 12.93 -5.45 -22.53
N GLN A 114 14.02 -5.27 -21.78
CA GLN A 114 14.22 -5.91 -20.48
C GLN A 114 13.12 -5.51 -19.48
N ALA A 115 12.81 -4.23 -19.37
CA ALA A 115 11.77 -3.75 -18.46
C ALA A 115 10.37 -4.27 -18.85
N THR A 116 10.02 -4.28 -20.14
CA THR A 116 8.71 -4.81 -20.58
C THR A 116 8.63 -6.33 -20.53
N SER A 117 9.75 -7.03 -20.61
CA SER A 117 9.76 -8.48 -20.41
C SER A 117 9.38 -8.83 -18.97
N ALA A 118 9.79 -8.02 -17.99
CA ALA A 118 9.41 -8.18 -16.59
C ALA A 118 8.00 -7.61 -16.29
N PHE A 119 7.62 -6.53 -16.98
CA PHE A 119 6.34 -5.84 -16.78
C PHE A 119 5.62 -5.61 -18.13
N PRO A 120 4.98 -6.63 -18.72
CA PRO A 120 4.41 -6.54 -20.06
C PRO A 120 3.37 -5.43 -20.22
N LYS A 121 2.52 -5.23 -19.22
CA LYS A 121 1.46 -4.19 -19.25
C LYS A 121 2.03 -2.77 -19.30
N SER A 122 3.21 -2.54 -18.72
CA SER A 122 3.89 -1.23 -18.73
C SER A 122 4.38 -0.81 -20.12
N SER A 123 4.36 -1.69 -21.14
CA SER A 123 4.80 -1.35 -22.49
C SER A 123 3.99 -0.22 -23.11
N ILE A 124 2.73 -0.06 -22.72
CA ILE A 124 1.84 1.02 -23.19
C ILE A 124 2.40 2.41 -22.88
N MET A 125 3.18 2.54 -21.81
CA MET A 125 3.75 3.80 -21.37
C MET A 125 5.05 4.14 -22.08
N LEU A 126 5.77 3.18 -22.65
CA LEU A 126 7.09 3.43 -23.24
C LEU A 126 7.10 4.49 -24.35
N PRO A 127 6.13 4.52 -25.29
CA PRO A 127 6.08 5.60 -26.28
C PRO A 127 5.91 6.97 -25.63
N ALA A 128 4.97 7.09 -24.68
CA ALA A 128 4.70 8.35 -23.96
C ALA A 128 5.90 8.80 -23.11
N ILE A 129 6.65 7.84 -22.53
CA ILE A 129 7.88 8.12 -21.80
C ILE A 129 8.95 8.65 -22.77
N ARG A 130 9.27 7.90 -23.83
CA ARG A 130 10.39 8.20 -24.75
C ARG A 130 10.16 9.45 -25.58
N ASP A 131 8.94 9.61 -26.07
CA ASP A 131 8.51 10.74 -26.88
C ASP A 131 7.21 11.32 -26.31
N PRO A 132 7.31 12.29 -25.39
CA PRO A 132 6.13 12.97 -24.88
C PRO A 132 5.36 13.77 -25.96
N HIS A 133 5.89 13.88 -27.20
CA HIS A 133 5.31 14.69 -28.28
C HIS A 133 5.11 13.93 -29.60
N PRO A 134 4.15 13.00 -29.69
CA PRO A 134 3.83 12.33 -30.97
C PRO A 134 3.19 13.26 -32.02
N THR A 135 2.75 14.47 -31.66
CA THR A 135 1.90 15.34 -32.50
C THR A 135 2.55 16.64 -33.01
N GLY A 136 3.82 16.93 -32.70
CA GLY A 136 4.53 18.10 -33.26
C GLY A 136 3.95 19.49 -32.89
N VAL A 137 2.99 19.57 -31.96
CA VAL A 137 2.42 20.85 -31.52
C VAL A 137 3.34 21.47 -30.49
N GLN A 138 4.09 22.49 -30.91
CA GLN A 138 5.02 23.24 -30.08
C GLN A 138 4.25 24.13 -29.11
N THR A 139 3.90 23.61 -27.93
CA THR A 139 3.24 24.39 -26.87
C THR A 139 4.13 24.55 -25.65
N ASP A 140 3.80 25.55 -24.82
CA ASP A 140 4.63 26.17 -23.78
C ASP A 140 5.33 25.18 -22.83
N TYR A 141 6.66 25.16 -22.82
CA TYR A 141 7.52 24.12 -22.22
C TYR A 141 7.22 23.84 -20.74
N HIS A 142 6.83 24.85 -19.97
CA HIS A 142 6.52 24.72 -18.54
C HIS A 142 5.21 23.97 -18.30
N ARG A 143 4.16 24.27 -19.08
CA ARG A 143 2.87 23.58 -18.98
C ARG A 143 3.01 22.09 -19.38
N HIS A 144 3.95 21.78 -20.26
CA HIS A 144 4.23 20.41 -20.75
C HIS A 144 5.00 19.56 -19.74
N PHE A 145 5.99 20.16 -19.06
CA PHE A 145 6.71 19.49 -17.99
C PHE A 145 5.75 19.00 -16.90
N GLU A 146 4.81 19.85 -16.47
CA GLU A 146 3.84 19.47 -15.44
C GLU A 146 2.87 18.37 -15.89
N HIS A 147 2.36 18.40 -17.13
CA HIS A 147 1.38 17.42 -17.58
C HIS A 147 1.97 16.01 -17.71
N HIS A 148 3.12 15.84 -18.37
CA HIS A 148 3.73 14.51 -18.57
C HIS A 148 4.37 13.96 -17.29
N PHE A 149 4.84 14.84 -16.41
CA PHE A 149 5.29 14.44 -15.09
C PHE A 149 4.13 13.92 -14.24
N ARG A 150 2.99 14.61 -14.24
CA ARG A 150 1.75 14.13 -13.59
C ARG A 150 1.31 12.79 -14.18
N ASP A 151 1.51 12.54 -15.47
CA ASP A 151 1.14 11.25 -16.08
C ASP A 151 2.00 10.08 -15.59
N LEU A 152 3.30 10.33 -15.35
CA LEU A 152 4.20 9.34 -14.78
C LEU A 152 3.91 9.02 -13.31
N GLN A 153 3.22 9.91 -12.61
CA GLN A 153 2.79 9.74 -11.22
C GLN A 153 1.35 9.19 -11.12
N ASN A 154 0.49 9.52 -12.09
CA ASN A 154 -0.88 9.08 -12.13
C ASN A 154 -0.98 7.61 -12.55
N TRP A 155 -1.05 6.74 -11.55
CA TRP A 155 -1.13 5.29 -11.71
C TRP A 155 -2.31 4.82 -12.56
N ARG A 156 -3.41 5.58 -12.63
CA ARG A 156 -4.61 5.21 -13.42
C ARG A 156 -4.31 5.13 -14.92
N ILE A 157 -3.29 5.85 -15.38
CA ILE A 157 -2.83 5.82 -16.79
C ILE A 157 -2.05 4.56 -17.12
N TRP A 158 -1.42 3.96 -16.12
CA TRP A 158 -0.63 2.74 -16.31
C TRP A 158 -1.49 1.48 -16.47
N ARG A 159 -2.80 1.57 -16.17
CA ARG A 159 -3.77 0.46 -16.29
C ARG A 159 -3.30 -0.83 -15.59
N GLN A 160 -2.65 -0.65 -14.45
CA GLN A 160 -2.11 -1.73 -13.62
C GLN A 160 -1.98 -1.26 -12.17
N ALA A 161 -1.63 -2.17 -11.28
CA ALA A 161 -1.42 -1.86 -9.87
C ALA A 161 -0.31 -0.81 -9.69
N PRO A 162 -0.50 0.18 -8.80
CA PRO A 162 0.52 1.20 -8.56
C PRO A 162 1.89 0.65 -8.16
N SER A 163 1.93 -0.43 -7.38
CA SER A 163 3.18 -1.16 -7.06
C SER A 163 3.93 -1.63 -8.31
N THR A 164 3.21 -2.06 -9.34
CA THR A 164 3.79 -2.51 -10.61
C THR A 164 4.39 -1.36 -11.39
N GLN A 165 3.75 -0.18 -11.38
CA GLN A 165 4.33 1.04 -11.93
C GLN A 165 5.62 1.43 -11.21
N ARG A 166 5.61 1.49 -9.87
CA ARG A 166 6.80 1.83 -9.08
C ARG A 166 7.96 0.87 -9.37
N ASN A 167 7.67 -0.42 -9.48
CA ASN A 167 8.66 -1.44 -9.82
C ASN A 167 9.19 -1.35 -11.25
N PHE A 168 8.33 -0.97 -12.21
CA PHE A 168 8.76 -0.73 -13.59
C PHE A 168 9.69 0.47 -13.69
N VAL A 169 9.34 1.59 -13.02
CA VAL A 169 10.18 2.79 -12.94
C VAL A 169 11.53 2.44 -12.32
N LYS A 170 11.52 1.76 -11.15
CA LYS A 170 12.73 1.27 -10.48
C LYS A 170 13.59 0.43 -11.44
N SER A 171 12.98 -0.55 -12.13
CA SER A 171 13.70 -1.44 -13.06
C SER A 171 14.34 -0.71 -14.23
N LEU A 172 13.67 0.28 -14.82
CA LEU A 172 14.26 1.09 -15.89
C LEU A 172 15.45 1.93 -15.41
N LEU A 173 15.38 2.50 -14.20
CA LEU A 173 16.47 3.25 -13.61
C LEU A 173 17.68 2.33 -13.33
N LEU A 174 17.44 1.11 -12.82
CA LEU A 174 18.49 0.14 -12.51
C LEU A 174 19.20 -0.44 -13.75
N LEU A 175 18.49 -0.57 -14.89
CA LEU A 175 19.07 -1.06 -16.14
C LEU A 175 20.07 -0.08 -16.78
N LYS A 176 20.19 1.15 -16.25
CA LYS A 176 21.13 2.14 -16.76
C LYS A 176 22.52 1.88 -16.18
N LYS A 177 23.48 1.48 -17.03
CA LYS A 177 24.90 1.52 -16.64
C LYS A 177 25.38 2.98 -16.57
N PRO A 178 26.22 3.34 -15.58
CA PRO A 178 26.77 4.68 -15.50
C PRO A 178 27.68 4.92 -16.70
N ARG A 179 27.22 5.75 -17.64
CA ARG A 179 28.05 6.37 -18.67
C ARG A 179 27.78 7.87 -18.57
N ARG A 180 28.67 8.55 -17.83
CA ARG A 180 28.61 9.96 -17.41
C ARG A 180 27.54 10.30 -16.38
N THR A 181 27.94 11.11 -15.41
CA THR A 181 27.12 11.58 -14.30
C THR A 181 25.94 12.36 -14.82
N TRP A 182 24.76 11.90 -14.46
CA TRP A 182 23.45 12.43 -14.82
C TRP A 182 23.22 13.92 -14.52
N TRP A 183 24.03 14.45 -13.62
CA TRP A 183 24.12 15.87 -13.26
C TRP A 183 24.57 16.78 -14.41
N ASP A 184 25.13 16.24 -15.50
CA ASP A 184 25.56 17.03 -16.68
C ASP A 184 24.37 17.62 -17.47
N PHE A 185 23.13 17.16 -17.21
CA PHE A 185 21.91 17.66 -17.86
C PHE A 185 21.18 18.75 -17.06
N TRP A 186 21.59 18.99 -15.81
CA TRP A 186 21.16 20.17 -15.05
C TRP A 186 22.16 21.29 -15.36
N SER A 187 21.65 22.49 -15.64
CA SER A 187 22.50 23.62 -16.02
C SER A 187 23.62 23.81 -14.97
N PRO A 188 24.91 23.89 -15.38
CA PRO A 188 26.05 24.02 -14.46
C PRO A 188 25.99 25.23 -13.52
N ASP A 189 25.15 26.21 -13.81
CA ASP A 189 25.16 27.51 -13.12
C ASP A 189 24.43 27.54 -11.76
N GLN A 190 23.74 26.46 -11.35
CA GLN A 190 22.94 26.46 -10.10
C GLN A 190 23.48 25.63 -8.94
N LEU A 191 24.52 24.80 -9.13
CA LEU A 191 25.07 23.99 -8.04
C LEU A 191 26.54 24.35 -7.80
N LEU A 192 26.72 25.23 -6.82
CA LEU A 192 28.00 25.65 -6.24
C LEU A 192 28.96 24.46 -6.04
N GLY A 193 30.03 24.42 -6.83
CA GLY A 193 31.38 24.06 -6.40
C GLY A 193 31.59 22.80 -5.56
N GLN A 194 31.03 21.64 -5.93
CA GLN A 194 31.51 20.34 -5.44
C GLN A 194 31.59 19.30 -6.57
N THR A 195 32.81 19.08 -7.04
CA THR A 195 33.19 18.02 -7.97
C THR A 195 34.23 17.18 -7.24
N ASP A 196 33.82 16.00 -6.73
CA ASP A 196 34.66 14.78 -6.66
C ASP A 196 34.02 13.60 -5.91
N SER A 197 32.87 13.76 -5.24
CA SER A 197 32.19 12.67 -4.52
C SER A 197 30.70 12.53 -4.89
N ARG A 198 30.39 12.45 -6.19
CA ARG A 198 28.99 12.29 -6.62
C ARG A 198 28.56 10.82 -6.51
N PRO A 199 27.54 10.49 -5.70
CA PRO A 199 27.14 9.11 -5.46
C PRO A 199 26.52 8.48 -6.72
N ASP A 200 26.70 7.16 -6.87
CA ASP A 200 26.08 6.39 -7.95
C ASP A 200 24.57 6.30 -7.74
N PHE A 201 23.82 6.97 -8.61
CA PHE A 201 22.35 6.98 -8.57
C PHE A 201 21.74 5.58 -8.67
N THR A 202 22.38 4.66 -9.39
CA THR A 202 21.90 3.27 -9.53
C THR A 202 21.92 2.59 -8.17
N SER A 203 23.06 2.66 -7.47
CA SER A 203 23.21 2.14 -6.11
C SER A 203 22.21 2.75 -5.12
N GLN A 204 21.82 4.03 -5.32
CA GLN A 204 20.85 4.74 -4.49
C GLN A 204 19.42 4.24 -4.72
N VAL A 205 19.02 4.02 -5.98
CA VAL A 205 17.70 3.45 -6.30
C VAL A 205 17.55 2.03 -5.75
N GLU A 206 18.62 1.22 -5.76
CA GLU A 206 18.61 -0.13 -5.17
C GLU A 206 18.30 -0.10 -3.67
N GLN A 207 18.78 0.93 -2.96
CA GLN A 207 18.63 1.09 -1.52
C GLN A 207 17.24 1.58 -1.08
N ILE A 208 16.35 1.95 -2.01
CA ILE A 208 14.95 2.26 -1.67
C ILE A 208 14.26 0.98 -1.18
N PRO A 209 13.80 0.94 0.09
CA PRO A 209 13.24 -0.25 0.71
C PRO A 209 11.85 -0.59 0.17
N ASP A 210 11.41 -1.82 0.43
CA ASP A 210 10.04 -2.22 0.15
C ASP A 210 9.06 -1.48 1.08
N PRO A 211 7.82 -1.18 0.63
CA PRO A 211 6.90 -0.33 1.40
C PRO A 211 6.40 -0.96 2.71
N TRP A 212 6.39 -2.29 2.81
CA TRP A 212 5.91 -3.04 3.97
C TRP A 212 6.97 -3.26 5.06
N ILE A 213 8.14 -2.62 4.98
CA ILE A 213 9.17 -2.72 6.02
C ILE A 213 8.80 -1.83 7.22
N ILE A 214 9.08 -2.32 8.43
CA ILE A 214 9.06 -1.51 9.65
C ILE A 214 10.49 -1.00 9.89
N PRO A 215 10.79 0.28 9.60
CA PRO A 215 12.16 0.78 9.61
C PRO A 215 12.68 0.99 11.04
N GLY A 216 13.98 0.76 11.21
CA GLY A 216 14.73 1.34 12.33
C GLY A 216 15.06 2.81 12.06
N GLU A 217 15.49 3.53 13.10
CA GLU A 217 15.77 4.97 12.99
C GLU A 217 16.84 5.30 11.95
N GLY A 218 17.93 4.52 11.90
CA GLY A 218 19.01 4.73 10.94
C GLY A 218 18.57 4.61 9.48
N LEU A 219 17.57 3.78 9.17
CA LEU A 219 17.02 3.69 7.82
C LEU A 219 16.23 4.95 7.46
N VAL A 220 15.42 5.49 8.39
CA VAL A 220 14.66 6.72 8.13
C VAL A 220 15.60 7.90 7.89
N VAL A 221 16.63 8.07 8.73
CA VAL A 221 17.64 9.11 8.56
C VAL A 221 18.36 8.97 7.21
N PHE A 222 18.73 7.75 6.82
CA PHE A 222 19.32 7.49 5.51
C PHE A 222 18.40 7.91 4.36
N LEU A 223 17.09 7.63 4.46
CA LEU A 223 16.14 8.03 3.41
C LEU A 223 15.98 9.55 3.34
N GLU A 224 15.97 10.25 4.47
CA GLU A 224 15.93 11.72 4.51
C GLU A 224 17.17 12.33 3.85
N GLU A 225 18.36 11.79 4.15
CA GLU A 225 19.62 12.20 3.51
C GLU A 225 19.60 11.94 1.99
N LEU A 226 19.09 10.78 1.59
CA LEU A 226 18.96 10.41 0.20
C LEU A 226 18.02 11.36 -0.55
N ASN A 227 16.86 11.65 0.05
CA ASN A 227 15.82 12.50 -0.52
C ASN A 227 16.27 13.97 -0.62
N SER A 228 17.00 14.46 0.38
CA SER A 228 17.68 15.77 0.38
C SER A 228 18.72 15.87 -0.74
N THR A 229 19.51 14.80 -0.92
CA THR A 229 20.51 14.73 -2.01
C THR A 229 19.85 14.80 -3.38
N TRP A 230 18.73 14.09 -3.57
CA TRP A 230 18.02 14.04 -4.85
C TRP A 230 17.26 15.33 -5.18
N SER A 231 16.68 15.99 -4.17
CA SER A 231 15.92 17.23 -4.38
C SER A 231 16.81 18.46 -4.56
N GLY A 232 18.11 18.38 -4.21
CA GLY A 232 19.04 19.51 -4.23
C GLY A 232 18.74 20.58 -3.17
N VAL A 233 17.69 20.39 -2.38
CA VAL A 233 17.32 21.24 -1.26
C VAL A 233 17.77 20.54 0.00
N LYS A 234 18.68 21.18 0.76
CA LYS A 234 18.87 20.82 2.17
C LYS A 234 17.59 21.22 2.91
N THR A 235 16.56 20.39 2.82
CA THR A 235 15.39 20.56 3.67
C THR A 235 15.88 20.36 5.09
N LYS A 236 16.08 21.46 5.82
CA LYS A 236 15.77 21.42 7.25
C LYS A 236 14.29 21.10 7.29
N THR A 237 13.94 19.81 7.35
CA THR A 237 12.62 19.35 7.77
C THR A 237 12.45 19.64 9.26
N THR A 238 12.76 20.88 9.68
CA THR A 238 11.88 21.56 10.65
C THR A 238 10.60 21.79 9.87
N GLY A 239 9.78 20.73 9.77
CA GLY A 239 8.43 20.86 9.27
C GLY A 239 7.83 22.08 9.95
N ILE A 240 7.10 22.88 9.19
CA ILE A 240 6.04 23.69 9.77
C ILE A 240 5.12 22.66 10.40
N ARG A 241 5.44 22.26 11.64
CA ARG A 241 4.60 21.42 12.48
C ARG A 241 3.42 22.33 12.74
N SER A 242 2.36 22.18 11.94
CA SER A 242 1.09 22.77 12.32
C SER A 242 0.83 22.32 13.76
N ARG A 243 0.24 23.20 14.56
CA ARG A 243 -0.08 22.92 15.98
C ARG A 243 -0.89 21.62 16.16
N TRP A 244 -1.46 21.11 15.06
CA TRP A 244 -2.28 19.91 14.92
C TRP A 244 -1.51 18.63 14.51
N ALA A 245 -0.33 18.75 13.89
CA ALA A 245 0.45 17.61 13.42
C ALA A 245 0.88 16.67 14.56
N SER A 246 1.08 17.19 15.78
CA SER A 246 1.46 16.39 16.95
C SER A 246 0.35 15.48 17.51
N HIS A 247 -0.89 15.61 17.03
CA HIS A 247 -2.03 14.80 17.48
C HIS A 247 -2.40 13.67 16.52
N ILE A 248 -1.79 13.61 15.34
CA ILE A 248 -2.08 12.59 14.33
C ILE A 248 -1.31 11.31 14.67
N LYS A 249 -2.03 10.19 14.76
CA LYS A 249 -1.46 8.86 14.95
C LYS A 249 -1.16 8.24 13.59
N HIS A 250 0.09 7.84 13.39
CA HIS A 250 0.54 7.13 12.21
C HIS A 250 0.77 5.65 12.55
N TYR A 251 0.33 4.78 11.64
CA TYR A 251 0.33 3.34 11.83
C TYR A 251 1.18 2.64 10.78
N PHE A 252 1.82 1.56 11.19
CA PHE A 252 2.26 0.52 10.26
C PHE A 252 1.09 -0.44 10.03
N SER A 253 0.96 -0.92 8.79
CA SER A 253 -0.09 -1.87 8.42
C SER A 253 0.00 -3.16 9.23
N ALA A 254 -1.13 -3.86 9.38
CA ALA A 254 -1.16 -5.21 9.91
C ALA A 254 -0.28 -6.17 9.08
N ALA A 255 -0.22 -5.98 7.76
CA ALA A 255 0.61 -6.80 6.87
C ALA A 255 2.10 -6.68 7.19
N ALA A 256 2.60 -5.45 7.39
CA ALA A 256 3.98 -5.17 7.79
C ALA A 256 4.33 -5.81 9.14
N LEU A 257 3.40 -5.76 10.11
CA LEU A 257 3.57 -6.43 11.41
C LEU A 257 3.63 -7.96 11.26
N ALA A 258 2.79 -8.53 10.40
CA ALA A 258 2.83 -9.95 10.08
C ALA A 258 4.17 -10.34 9.45
N ILE A 259 4.66 -9.58 8.47
CA ILE A 259 5.95 -9.81 7.81
C ILE A 259 7.10 -9.77 8.81
N GLN A 260 7.12 -8.77 9.72
CA GLN A 260 8.11 -8.69 10.77
C GLN A 260 8.06 -9.90 11.71
N PHE A 261 6.85 -10.31 12.14
CA PHE A 261 6.66 -11.48 12.98
C PHE A 261 7.19 -12.75 12.29
N PHE A 262 6.84 -12.97 11.03
CA PHE A 262 7.30 -14.13 10.26
C PHE A 262 8.81 -14.13 10.01
N GLY A 263 9.44 -12.95 9.96
CA GLY A 263 10.90 -12.82 9.94
C GLY A 263 11.58 -13.20 11.26
N SER A 264 10.84 -13.23 12.38
CA SER A 264 11.37 -13.52 13.72
C SER A 264 11.18 -14.97 14.20
N ILE A 265 10.37 -15.77 13.48
CA ILE A 265 10.10 -17.16 13.86
C ILE A 265 10.89 -18.16 13.00
N ASP A 266 11.11 -19.35 13.54
CA ASP A 266 11.77 -20.44 12.81
C ASP A 266 10.86 -21.06 11.73
N ARG A 267 11.48 -21.83 10.83
CA ARG A 267 10.78 -22.48 9.71
C ARG A 267 9.79 -23.54 10.17
N ASP A 268 10.05 -24.22 11.28
CA ASP A 268 9.17 -25.27 11.78
C ASP A 268 7.86 -24.68 12.29
N LEU A 269 7.93 -23.55 13.00
CA LEU A 269 6.77 -22.80 13.47
C LEU A 269 5.98 -22.24 12.29
N LEU A 270 6.68 -21.62 11.33
CA LEU A 270 6.04 -21.09 10.12
C LEU A 270 5.27 -22.18 9.38
N SER A 271 5.83 -23.39 9.26
CA SER A 271 5.19 -24.53 8.57
C SER A 271 3.92 -25.05 9.24
N ARG A 272 3.62 -24.62 10.48
CA ARG A 272 2.47 -25.06 11.28
C ARG A 272 1.29 -24.10 11.22
N ILE A 273 1.53 -22.83 10.91
CA ILE A 273 0.48 -21.82 10.76
C ILE A 273 -0.34 -22.12 9.51
N ARG A 274 -1.68 -22.17 9.64
CA ARG A 274 -2.60 -22.48 8.52
C ARG A 274 -3.34 -21.26 8.01
N HIS A 275 -3.64 -20.33 8.90
CA HIS A 275 -4.49 -19.20 8.60
C HIS A 275 -4.03 -17.96 9.38
N ILE A 276 -3.93 -16.84 8.69
CA ILE A 276 -3.72 -15.53 9.32
C ILE A 276 -4.79 -14.56 8.89
N ILE A 277 -5.11 -13.66 9.82
CA ILE A 277 -5.98 -12.52 9.58
C ILE A 277 -5.12 -11.26 9.65
N VAL A 278 -5.12 -10.47 8.58
CA VAL A 278 -4.48 -9.16 8.50
C VAL A 278 -5.58 -8.12 8.58
N ASP A 279 -5.77 -7.54 9.76
CA ASP A 279 -6.85 -6.59 10.09
C ASP A 279 -6.33 -5.14 10.02
N GLU A 280 -6.52 -4.54 8.85
CA GLU A 280 -6.18 -3.14 8.54
C GLU A 280 -7.30 -2.22 9.06
N ALA A 281 -7.32 -2.04 10.38
CA ALA A 281 -8.33 -1.24 11.08
C ALA A 281 -8.07 0.27 11.05
N HIS A 282 -6.86 0.71 10.69
CA HIS A 282 -6.51 2.13 10.55
C HIS A 282 -5.62 2.37 9.32
N ALA A 283 -5.76 3.56 8.73
CA ALA A 283 -4.90 4.04 7.67
C ALA A 283 -3.42 3.98 8.09
N SER A 284 -2.64 3.32 7.24
CA SER A 284 -1.22 3.05 7.49
C SER A 284 -0.35 3.74 6.45
N VAL A 285 0.90 4.00 6.82
CA VAL A 285 1.87 4.70 5.96
C VAL A 285 2.37 3.80 4.82
N ALA A 286 3.02 4.43 3.83
CA ALA A 286 3.83 3.75 2.81
C ALA A 286 3.06 2.81 1.85
N TYR A 287 1.91 3.23 1.31
CA TYR A 287 1.14 2.44 0.31
C TYR A 287 0.62 1.09 0.84
N PRO A 288 -0.19 1.10 1.91
CA PRO A 288 -0.65 -0.12 2.58
C PRO A 288 -1.35 -1.09 1.63
N GLN A 289 -2.00 -0.62 0.57
CA GLN A 289 -2.70 -1.44 -0.42
C GLN A 289 -1.82 -2.59 -0.95
N CYS A 290 -0.53 -2.34 -1.16
CA CYS A 290 0.40 -3.30 -1.73
C CYS A 290 1.12 -4.19 -0.70
N HIS A 291 0.95 -3.96 0.62
CA HIS A 291 1.80 -4.60 1.64
C HIS A 291 1.69 -6.13 1.71
N VAL A 292 0.57 -6.70 1.25
CA VAL A 292 0.42 -8.16 1.17
C VAL A 292 1.40 -8.80 0.19
N LEU A 293 1.97 -8.05 -0.77
CA LEU A 293 3.04 -8.55 -1.63
C LEU A 293 4.25 -9.05 -0.81
N GLY A 294 4.53 -8.42 0.34
CA GLY A 294 5.60 -8.87 1.23
C GLY A 294 5.36 -10.23 1.89
N LEU A 295 4.14 -10.77 1.81
CA LEU A 295 3.81 -12.12 2.29
C LEU A 295 4.05 -13.22 1.24
N ILE A 296 4.36 -12.88 -0.02
CA ILE A 296 4.64 -13.87 -1.08
C ILE A 296 5.76 -14.85 -0.68
N PRO A 297 6.94 -14.41 -0.19
CA PRO A 297 8.00 -15.34 0.22
C PRO A 297 7.60 -16.24 1.39
N ILE A 298 6.63 -15.81 2.21
CA ILE A 298 6.12 -16.57 3.36
C ILE A 298 5.17 -17.67 2.86
N LEU A 299 4.29 -17.35 1.91
CA LEU A 299 3.42 -18.34 1.23
C LEU A 299 4.24 -19.40 0.47
N GLN A 300 5.32 -18.99 -0.20
CA GLN A 300 6.21 -19.93 -0.88
C GLN A 300 6.86 -20.94 0.09
N LYS A 301 7.19 -20.49 1.30
CA LYS A 301 7.76 -21.36 2.36
C LYS A 301 6.70 -22.21 3.06
N ASN A 302 5.44 -21.77 3.09
CA ASN A 302 4.32 -22.52 3.65
C ASN A 302 3.13 -22.52 2.68
N PRO A 303 3.06 -23.50 1.76
CA PRO A 303 1.97 -23.62 0.80
C PRO A 303 0.59 -23.87 1.44
N ARG A 304 0.56 -24.25 2.73
CA ARG A 304 -0.67 -24.46 3.51
C ARG A 304 -1.08 -23.24 4.35
N LEU A 305 -0.45 -22.09 4.15
CA LEU A 305 -0.86 -20.81 4.75
C LEU A 305 -1.93 -20.13 3.89
N SER A 306 -2.98 -19.62 4.51
CA SER A 306 -4.03 -18.81 3.90
C SER A 306 -4.07 -17.46 4.59
N ILE A 307 -4.43 -16.43 3.83
CA ILE A 307 -4.42 -15.04 4.27
C ILE A 307 -5.81 -14.48 4.06
N GLU A 308 -6.42 -14.04 5.14
CA GLU A 308 -7.61 -13.21 5.10
C GLU A 308 -7.22 -11.78 5.45
N ARG A 309 -7.43 -10.85 4.52
CA ARG A 309 -7.16 -9.43 4.73
C ARG A 309 -8.48 -8.72 4.98
N ARG A 310 -8.66 -8.21 6.20
CA ARG A 310 -9.81 -7.39 6.58
C ARG A 310 -9.41 -5.92 6.53
N VAL A 311 -10.21 -5.08 5.87
CA VAL A 311 -9.93 -3.66 5.71
C VAL A 311 -11.14 -2.86 6.18
N ASP A 312 -10.92 -2.00 7.17
CA ASP A 312 -11.94 -1.09 7.65
C ASP A 312 -12.20 0.01 6.62
N ILE A 313 -13.44 0.13 6.15
CA ILE A 313 -13.79 1.10 5.11
C ILE A 313 -13.53 2.53 5.60
N TRP A 314 -13.96 2.86 6.80
CA TRP A 314 -13.96 4.23 7.30
C TRP A 314 -12.56 4.64 7.73
N ASN A 315 -11.96 3.88 8.62
CA ASN A 315 -10.69 4.22 9.25
C ASN A 315 -9.48 3.94 8.38
N THR A 316 -9.61 3.15 7.30
CA THR A 316 -8.50 2.80 6.40
C THR A 316 -8.70 3.27 4.95
N VAL A 317 -9.86 3.04 4.34
CA VAL A 317 -10.09 3.37 2.93
C VAL A 317 -10.43 4.85 2.73
N THR A 318 -11.30 5.42 3.57
CA THR A 318 -11.77 6.80 3.38
C THR A 318 -10.84 7.87 3.98
N THR A 319 -10.10 7.54 5.04
CA THR A 319 -9.12 8.43 5.70
C THR A 319 -7.73 8.38 5.08
N GLY A 320 -7.50 7.47 4.13
CA GLY A 320 -6.18 7.21 3.57
C GLY A 320 -5.58 8.45 2.91
N ARG A 321 -4.52 9.01 3.51
CA ARG A 321 -3.52 9.83 2.82
C ARG A 321 -2.72 8.92 1.89
N HIS A 322 -3.35 8.39 0.85
CA HIS A 322 -2.69 7.48 -0.09
C HIS A 322 -1.79 8.32 -1.01
N GLY A 323 -0.49 8.31 -0.70
CA GLY A 323 0.54 9.20 -1.26
C GLY A 323 0.83 9.09 -2.77
N GLU A 324 -0.13 8.68 -3.59
CA GLU A 324 0.00 8.65 -5.06
C GLU A 324 -0.93 9.66 -5.74
N ASP A 325 -1.97 10.12 -5.05
CA ASP A 325 -2.86 11.19 -5.51
C ASP A 325 -2.64 12.47 -4.69
N HIS A 326 -1.49 13.13 -4.88
CA HIS A 326 -1.40 14.57 -4.61
C HIS A 326 -2.29 15.41 -5.54
N VAL A 327 -3.09 14.77 -6.42
CA VAL A 327 -4.05 15.42 -7.30
C VAL A 327 -5.50 15.29 -6.79
N SER A 328 -5.78 14.51 -5.75
CA SER A 328 -7.12 14.42 -5.18
C SER A 328 -7.36 15.53 -4.14
N ARG A 329 -7.54 16.75 -4.65
CA ARG A 329 -8.38 17.87 -4.11
C ARG A 329 -8.20 18.39 -2.67
N PHE A 330 -7.60 17.67 -1.74
CA PHE A 330 -7.31 18.12 -0.37
C PHE A 330 -5.89 18.68 -0.20
N ALA A 331 -5.00 18.49 -1.20
CA ALA A 331 -3.66 19.09 -1.22
C ALA A 331 -3.60 20.47 -1.91
N TYR A 332 -4.74 21.02 -2.38
CA TYR A 332 -4.85 22.39 -2.90
C TYR A 332 -5.57 23.36 -1.95
N CYS A 333 -5.82 22.98 -0.70
CA CYS A 333 -5.78 23.98 0.36
C CYS A 333 -4.30 24.26 0.62
N THR A 334 -3.73 25.18 -0.15
CA THR A 334 -2.54 25.89 0.30
C THR A 334 -2.84 26.45 1.70
N ASP A 335 -1.83 26.51 2.58
CA ASP A 335 -1.98 27.10 3.92
C ASP A 335 -2.65 28.49 3.86
N GLU A 336 -2.50 29.20 2.74
CA GLU A 336 -3.16 30.47 2.42
C GLU A 336 -4.70 30.41 2.38
N LYS A 337 -5.31 29.28 2.00
CA LYS A 337 -6.76 29.05 2.02
C LYS A 337 -7.28 28.63 3.39
N LEU A 338 -6.48 27.90 4.18
CA LEU A 338 -6.81 27.58 5.57
C LEU A 338 -6.65 28.81 6.47
N GLU A 339 -5.65 29.67 6.22
CA GLU A 339 -5.53 30.98 6.88
C GLU A 339 -6.62 31.97 6.43
N LYS A 340 -7.10 31.89 5.19
CA LYS A 340 -8.28 32.64 4.75
C LYS A 340 -9.56 32.15 5.43
N LEU A 341 -9.82 30.84 5.44
CA LEU A 341 -10.97 30.29 6.15
C LEU A 341 -10.92 30.61 7.66
N ALA A 342 -9.73 30.54 8.28
CA ALA A 342 -9.57 30.85 9.71
C ALA A 342 -9.70 32.34 10.04
N LYS A 343 -9.42 33.24 9.09
CA LYS A 343 -9.65 34.69 9.24
C LYS A 343 -11.10 35.07 8.96
N ASP A 344 -11.75 34.39 8.02
CA ASP A 344 -13.17 34.62 7.70
C ASP A 344 -14.10 34.12 8.84
N THR A 345 -13.61 33.29 9.76
CA THR A 345 -14.34 32.86 10.97
C THR A 345 -14.18 33.77 12.20
N GLU A 346 -13.31 34.79 12.18
CA GLU A 346 -13.20 35.74 13.31
C GLU A 346 -14.24 36.87 13.24
N ASP A 347 -14.93 37.04 12.10
CA ASP A 347 -15.97 38.07 11.89
C ASP A 347 -17.40 37.49 11.72
N ALA A 348 -17.59 36.19 11.95
CA ALA A 348 -18.91 35.54 11.92
C ALA A 348 -19.53 35.55 13.32
N GLU A 349 -20.30 36.60 13.63
CA GLU A 349 -21.26 36.58 14.74
C GLU A 349 -22.27 35.44 14.53
N ASP A 350 -22.38 34.58 15.54
CA ASP A 350 -23.52 33.69 15.85
C ASP A 350 -24.24 33.03 14.65
N ASP A 351 -23.65 31.98 14.09
CA ASP A 351 -24.42 30.88 13.49
C ASP A 351 -23.92 29.55 14.07
N GLU A 352 -24.60 29.09 15.12
CA GLU A 352 -24.62 27.68 15.54
C GLU A 352 -25.18 26.87 14.35
N ASP A 353 -24.34 26.20 13.55
CA ASP A 353 -24.63 24.89 12.88
C ASP A 353 -23.72 24.50 11.69
N ASP A 354 -22.65 25.22 11.36
CA ASP A 354 -21.73 24.75 10.29
C ASP A 354 -20.57 23.90 10.85
N GLU A 355 -20.88 22.63 11.17
CA GLU A 355 -19.87 21.57 11.22
C GLU A 355 -19.13 21.52 9.88
N ASP A 356 -17.84 21.84 9.88
CA ASP A 356 -16.85 21.58 8.83
C ASP A 356 -16.82 20.08 8.43
N LYS A 357 -17.86 19.62 7.73
CA LYS A 357 -17.90 18.29 7.12
C LYS A 357 -17.09 18.37 5.85
N ALA A 358 -15.85 17.87 5.93
CA ALA A 358 -15.10 17.46 4.75
C ALA A 358 -15.95 16.47 3.92
N VAL A 359 -16.71 16.99 2.95
CA VAL A 359 -17.55 16.17 2.09
C VAL A 359 -16.63 15.28 1.26
N ILE A 360 -16.63 13.98 1.56
CA ILE A 360 -16.01 12.98 0.69
C ILE A 360 -16.73 13.09 -0.65
N THR A 361 -16.10 13.73 -1.64
CA THR A 361 -16.69 13.83 -2.97
C THR A 361 -16.86 12.43 -3.53
N ARG A 362 -18.01 12.14 -4.15
CA ARG A 362 -18.37 10.83 -4.71
C ARG A 362 -17.23 10.14 -5.48
N ASP A 363 -16.50 10.89 -6.30
CA ASP A 363 -15.38 10.35 -7.09
C ASP A 363 -14.24 9.81 -6.22
N LEU A 364 -14.03 10.42 -5.05
CA LEU A 364 -12.99 10.03 -4.10
C LEU A 364 -13.28 8.66 -3.47
N ILE A 365 -14.56 8.31 -3.27
CA ILE A 365 -14.95 7.00 -2.73
C ILE A 365 -14.43 5.90 -3.66
N SER A 366 -14.86 5.92 -4.92
CA SER A 366 -14.53 4.87 -5.90
C SER A 366 -13.03 4.85 -6.24
N VAL A 367 -12.34 6.00 -6.24
CA VAL A 367 -10.88 6.07 -6.41
C VAL A 367 -10.15 5.42 -5.23
N SER A 368 -10.59 5.63 -3.98
CA SER A 368 -9.96 4.99 -2.83
C SER A 368 -10.05 3.47 -2.91
N PHE A 369 -11.20 2.91 -3.31
CA PHE A 369 -11.34 1.46 -3.48
C PHE A 369 -10.54 0.92 -4.67
N SER A 370 -10.40 1.69 -5.76
CA SER A 370 -9.78 1.19 -6.98
C SER A 370 -8.32 0.80 -6.80
N GLN A 371 -7.56 1.50 -5.95
CA GLN A 371 -6.18 1.11 -5.60
C GLN A 371 -6.14 -0.26 -4.92
N TRP A 372 -7.03 -0.51 -3.95
CA TRP A 372 -7.11 -1.80 -3.27
C TRP A 372 -7.53 -2.92 -4.22
N PHE A 373 -8.50 -2.67 -5.10
CA PHE A 373 -8.95 -3.63 -6.11
C PHE A 373 -7.83 -3.97 -7.10
N GLU A 374 -7.08 -2.97 -7.57
CA GLU A 374 -6.02 -3.17 -8.55
C GLU A 374 -4.83 -3.92 -7.95
N GLU A 375 -4.40 -3.57 -6.74
CA GLU A 375 -3.34 -4.30 -6.01
C GLU A 375 -3.78 -5.74 -5.73
N ALA A 376 -5.02 -5.95 -5.28
CA ALA A 376 -5.54 -7.29 -5.02
C ALA A 376 -5.65 -8.13 -6.31
N ALA A 377 -6.06 -7.52 -7.42
CA ALA A 377 -6.10 -8.16 -8.74
C ALA A 377 -4.71 -8.56 -9.27
N ALA A 378 -3.65 -7.86 -8.86
CA ALA A 378 -2.28 -8.17 -9.26
C ALA A 378 -1.66 -9.34 -8.47
N LEU A 379 -2.18 -9.68 -7.29
CA LEU A 379 -1.57 -10.67 -6.38
C LEU A 379 -1.41 -12.06 -7.01
N SER A 380 -2.39 -12.50 -7.80
CA SER A 380 -2.32 -13.81 -8.45
C SER A 380 -1.16 -13.90 -9.45
N SER A 381 -0.96 -12.85 -10.26
CA SER A 381 0.17 -12.77 -11.17
C SER A 381 1.51 -12.60 -10.43
N ALA A 382 1.49 -12.05 -9.22
CA ALA A 382 2.66 -11.91 -8.37
C ALA A 382 3.03 -13.21 -7.59
N GLY A 383 2.18 -14.23 -7.62
CA GLY A 383 2.46 -15.55 -7.05
C GLY A 383 1.66 -15.92 -5.80
N ILE A 384 0.60 -15.17 -5.45
CA ILE A 384 -0.35 -15.57 -4.40
C ILE A 384 -1.49 -16.38 -5.06
N PRO A 385 -1.70 -17.66 -4.70
CA PRO A 385 -2.81 -18.43 -5.28
C PRO A 385 -4.18 -17.84 -4.89
N SER A 386 -5.11 -17.81 -5.84
CA SER A 386 -6.42 -17.15 -5.66
C SER A 386 -7.32 -17.79 -4.60
N ASP A 387 -7.08 -19.05 -4.25
CA ASP A 387 -7.79 -19.80 -3.21
C ASP A 387 -7.17 -19.64 -1.81
N ARG A 388 -6.04 -18.92 -1.71
CA ARG A 388 -5.27 -18.74 -0.48
C ARG A 388 -5.33 -17.30 0.05
N PHE A 389 -6.02 -16.43 -0.64
CA PHE A 389 -6.16 -15.03 -0.28
C PHE A 389 -7.62 -14.59 -0.39
N SER A 390 -8.09 -13.85 0.60
CA SER A 390 -9.33 -13.10 0.57
C SER A 390 -9.11 -11.66 1.04
N LEU A 391 -9.83 -10.72 0.44
CA LEU A 391 -9.89 -9.31 0.81
C LEU A 391 -11.33 -9.00 1.20
N ILE A 392 -11.53 -8.61 2.46
CA ILE A 392 -12.85 -8.34 3.03
C ILE A 392 -12.88 -6.88 3.48
N PHE A 393 -13.77 -6.10 2.88
CA PHE A 393 -14.09 -4.76 3.36
C PHE A 393 -15.18 -4.86 4.42
N HIS A 394 -14.94 -4.31 5.59
CA HIS A 394 -15.87 -4.38 6.72
C HIS A 394 -16.06 -3.00 7.37
N GLN A 395 -17.08 -2.91 8.23
CA GLN A 395 -17.35 -1.74 9.05
C GLN A 395 -16.94 -1.95 10.50
N SER A 396 -16.44 -0.88 11.11
CA SER A 396 -16.34 -0.80 12.56
C SER A 396 -17.73 -0.83 13.21
N PRO A 397 -17.88 -1.38 14.44
CA PRO A 397 -19.17 -1.59 15.11
C PRO A 397 -20.05 -0.35 15.37
N ASN A 398 -19.60 0.87 15.05
CA ASN A 398 -20.25 2.14 15.42
C ASN A 398 -20.43 3.11 14.24
N THR A 399 -20.36 2.64 13.00
CA THR A 399 -20.52 3.49 11.80
C THR A 399 -21.77 3.07 11.04
N GLU A 400 -22.70 4.01 10.81
CA GLU A 400 -23.89 3.73 10.01
C GLU A 400 -23.57 3.72 8.50
N ALA A 401 -23.99 2.63 7.85
CA ALA A 401 -24.23 2.44 6.42
C ALA A 401 -22.99 2.24 5.48
N VAL A 402 -22.48 0.99 5.41
CA VAL A 402 -21.64 0.49 4.29
C VAL A 402 -22.41 0.44 2.98
N LEU A 403 -23.73 0.22 3.04
CA LEU A 403 -24.56 0.01 1.87
C LEU A 403 -24.53 1.20 0.88
N PRO A 404 -24.68 2.47 1.28
CA PRO A 404 -24.54 3.62 0.36
C PRO A 404 -23.16 3.75 -0.31
N ILE A 405 -22.08 3.38 0.39
CA ILE A 405 -20.73 3.34 -0.20
C ILE A 405 -20.70 2.26 -1.27
N PHE A 406 -21.16 1.05 -0.93
CA PHE A 406 -21.19 -0.07 -1.86
C PHE A 406 -22.06 0.24 -3.09
N GLU A 407 -23.24 0.83 -2.90
CA GLU A 407 -24.11 1.29 -3.99
C GLU A 407 -23.44 2.33 -4.89
N THR A 408 -22.66 3.26 -4.30
CA THR A 408 -21.87 4.24 -5.06
C THR A 408 -20.83 3.54 -5.94
N VAL A 409 -20.08 2.60 -5.36
CA VAL A 409 -19.06 1.80 -6.08
C VAL A 409 -19.69 0.96 -7.20
N VAL A 410 -20.85 0.34 -6.95
CA VAL A 410 -21.62 -0.43 -7.95
C VAL A 410 -22.08 0.46 -9.11
N ARG A 411 -22.66 1.62 -8.81
CA ARG A 411 -23.10 2.57 -9.83
C ARG A 411 -21.93 3.04 -10.69
N ASP A 412 -20.81 3.37 -10.06
CA ASP A 412 -19.63 3.86 -10.76
C ASP A 412 -18.99 2.76 -11.64
N ALA A 413 -19.01 1.50 -11.18
CA ALA A 413 -18.61 0.35 -11.98
C ALA A 413 -19.53 0.12 -13.21
N ALA A 414 -20.83 0.41 -13.08
CA ALA A 414 -21.76 0.35 -14.21
C ALA A 414 -21.45 1.44 -15.26
N TRP A 415 -21.11 2.66 -14.82
CA TRP A 415 -20.65 3.73 -15.71
C TRP A 415 -19.34 3.39 -16.41
N GLN A 416 -18.36 2.85 -15.68
CA GLN A 416 -17.11 2.40 -16.31
C GLN A 416 -17.37 1.26 -17.31
N SER A 417 -18.23 0.30 -16.99
CA SER A 417 -18.59 -0.79 -17.92
C SER A 417 -19.26 -0.25 -19.20
N ALA A 418 -20.08 0.80 -19.09
CA ALA A 418 -20.67 1.47 -20.24
C ALA A 418 -19.62 2.18 -21.10
N LEU A 419 -18.68 2.88 -20.45
CA LEU A 419 -17.53 3.49 -21.10
C LEU A 419 -16.70 2.44 -21.85
N GLU A 420 -16.31 1.34 -21.19
CA GLU A 420 -15.54 0.25 -21.79
C GLU A 420 -16.21 -0.31 -23.05
N ARG A 421 -17.54 -0.53 -23.02
CA ARG A 421 -18.30 -0.94 -24.22
C ARG A 421 -18.26 0.10 -25.33
N ALA A 422 -18.39 1.38 -24.99
CA ALA A 422 -18.31 2.46 -25.98
C ALA A 422 -16.92 2.54 -26.62
N LEU A 423 -15.86 2.32 -25.85
CA LEU A 423 -14.47 2.33 -26.32
C LEU A 423 -14.13 1.17 -27.27
N VAL A 424 -14.84 0.04 -27.17
CA VAL A 424 -14.71 -1.06 -28.16
C VAL A 424 -15.21 -0.62 -29.54
N VAL A 425 -16.29 0.17 -29.58
CA VAL A 425 -16.88 0.68 -30.82
C VAL A 425 -16.09 1.87 -31.36
N THR A 426 -15.70 2.78 -30.47
CA THR A 426 -14.98 4.00 -30.80
C THR A 426 -13.73 4.10 -29.92
N PRO A 427 -12.63 3.41 -30.29
CA PRO A 427 -11.39 3.48 -29.54
C PRO A 427 -10.86 4.92 -29.46
N PRO A 428 -10.26 5.31 -28.32
CA PRO A 428 -9.69 6.64 -28.19
C PRO A 428 -8.48 6.75 -29.11
N LYS A 429 -8.30 7.92 -29.76
CA LYS A 429 -7.11 8.19 -30.58
C LYS A 429 -5.81 8.07 -29.76
N ASN A 430 -5.88 8.39 -28.47
CA ASN A 430 -4.80 8.22 -27.53
C ASN A 430 -5.28 7.35 -26.35
N PRO A 431 -4.78 6.11 -26.19
CA PRO A 431 -5.13 5.26 -25.04
C PRO A 431 -4.86 5.92 -23.67
N MET A 432 -3.95 6.88 -23.61
CA MET A 432 -3.57 7.61 -22.41
C MET A 432 -4.63 8.63 -21.96
N SER A 433 -5.63 8.95 -22.80
CA SER A 433 -6.67 9.93 -22.44
C SER A 433 -7.78 9.33 -21.57
N LEU A 434 -7.80 8.00 -21.40
CA LEU A 434 -8.85 7.30 -20.63
C LEU A 434 -8.99 7.79 -19.18
N PRO A 435 -7.90 8.01 -18.42
CA PRO A 435 -8.00 8.41 -17.01
C PRO A 435 -8.45 9.85 -16.78
N GLY A 436 -8.47 10.67 -17.84
CA GLY A 436 -9.13 11.97 -17.80
C GLY A 436 -10.66 11.88 -17.81
N THR A 437 -11.22 10.69 -18.02
CA THR A 437 -12.67 10.47 -18.00
C THR A 437 -13.16 10.27 -16.56
N ILE A 438 -14.20 11.00 -16.17
CA ILE A 438 -14.76 11.00 -14.81
C ILE A 438 -15.13 9.58 -14.32
N CYS A 439 -15.56 8.69 -15.21
CA CYS A 439 -15.99 7.34 -14.87
C CYS A 439 -14.93 6.24 -15.07
N TRP A 440 -13.66 6.57 -15.32
CA TRP A 440 -12.58 5.58 -15.42
C TRP A 440 -11.79 5.47 -14.11
N PHE A 441 -11.93 4.40 -13.33
CA PHE A 441 -11.22 4.28 -12.04
C PHE A 441 -9.92 3.50 -12.17
N SER A 442 -10.00 2.23 -12.59
CA SER A 442 -8.85 1.37 -12.85
C SER A 442 -9.23 0.23 -13.80
N GLU A 443 -8.23 -0.46 -14.35
CA GLU A 443 -8.44 -1.57 -15.29
C GLU A 443 -9.31 -2.69 -14.69
N SER A 444 -9.07 -3.03 -13.42
CA SER A 444 -9.77 -4.13 -12.75
C SER A 444 -11.08 -3.71 -12.08
N PHE A 445 -11.36 -2.40 -11.94
CA PHE A 445 -12.43 -1.88 -11.10
C PHE A 445 -13.81 -2.49 -11.43
N ALA A 446 -14.31 -2.29 -12.65
CA ALA A 446 -15.64 -2.75 -13.03
C ALA A 446 -15.81 -4.28 -12.96
N ARG A 447 -14.72 -5.03 -13.26
CA ARG A 447 -14.70 -6.49 -13.16
C ARG A 447 -14.77 -6.95 -11.70
N VAL A 448 -13.93 -6.39 -10.83
CA VAL A 448 -13.90 -6.76 -9.40
C VAL A 448 -15.24 -6.47 -8.72
N VAL A 449 -15.86 -5.32 -9.02
CA VAL A 449 -17.18 -4.99 -8.48
C VAL A 449 -18.26 -5.98 -8.95
N ARG A 450 -18.21 -6.40 -10.21
CA ARG A 450 -19.11 -7.45 -10.73
C ARG A 450 -18.90 -8.79 -10.02
N ASP A 451 -17.64 -9.17 -9.77
CA ASP A 451 -17.30 -10.40 -9.05
C ASP A 451 -17.85 -10.36 -7.62
N ILE A 452 -17.72 -9.21 -6.92
CA ILE A 452 -18.31 -8.98 -5.60
C ILE A 452 -19.83 -9.18 -5.62
N GLN A 453 -20.55 -8.53 -6.56
CA GLN A 453 -22.00 -8.67 -6.69
C GLN A 453 -22.45 -10.11 -6.94
N GLN A 454 -21.64 -10.91 -7.63
CA GLN A 454 -21.91 -12.31 -7.93
C GLN A 454 -21.42 -13.27 -6.83
N ARG A 455 -20.83 -12.75 -5.74
CA ARG A 455 -20.15 -13.53 -4.69
C ARG A 455 -19.10 -14.48 -5.28
N LYS A 456 -18.35 -13.98 -6.26
CA LYS A 456 -17.23 -14.67 -6.92
C LYS A 456 -15.93 -13.93 -6.65
N GLY A 457 -14.82 -14.65 -6.85
CA GLY A 457 -13.49 -14.10 -6.64
C GLY A 457 -13.11 -14.03 -5.17
N PHE A 458 -12.10 -13.20 -4.89
CA PHE A 458 -11.44 -13.11 -3.59
C PHE A 458 -11.72 -11.79 -2.86
N VAL A 459 -12.54 -10.89 -3.43
CA VAL A 459 -12.90 -9.62 -2.81
C VAL A 459 -14.35 -9.67 -2.35
N HIS A 460 -14.60 -9.26 -1.11
CA HIS A 460 -15.91 -9.32 -0.46
C HIS A 460 -16.18 -8.04 0.33
N PHE A 461 -17.44 -7.70 0.48
CA PHE A 461 -17.91 -6.73 1.46
C PHE A 461 -18.71 -7.50 2.52
N ASP A 462 -18.41 -7.26 3.78
CA ASP A 462 -19.19 -7.73 4.93
C ASP A 462 -20.26 -6.67 5.21
N ILE A 463 -21.46 -6.87 4.63
CA ILE A 463 -22.60 -5.93 4.64
C ILE A 463 -23.69 -6.47 5.54
#